data_AF-A0A1A9HUA0-F1
#
_entry.id   AF-A0A1A9HUA0-F1
#
_cell.length_a   1.000
_cell.length_b   1.000
_cell.length_c   1.000
_cell.angle_alpha   90.00
_cell.angle_beta   90.00
_cell.angle_gamma   90.00
#
_symmetry.space_group_name_H-M   'P 1'
#
loop_
_entity.id
_entity.type
_entity.pdbx_description
1 polymer ?
#
loop_
_entity_poly.entity_id
_entity_poly.type
_entity_poly.pdbx_seq_one_letter_code
_entity_poly.pdbx_strand_id
1 'polypeptide(L)'
;MIILRKITQCFFFLSLFFSFFFVILQGSYHERNLSPKIAIFLSFSHPLLEDCSQSCIETLKSLDNFPEVIIVNAQDNIIKARRLARFLHKDNNIVAIVTLGTIATKIMSHIETQKPIVYAAVPDGETLSFPKNQLNAYGVHDNLDVNQYCFAIQTVTTNTQLVVYLKPPEPFPSNLQKEIVKKLHTSGIEVIEIPITSSTFKARIQQAIEKHPSAIFIPLSSLSHKEGTSFLQDILKAKIPIVTDDLSLVAEGACVACSVDYKKSGEQIAQLVHHLLYNCDNIETLRKILIDPLPQTTTFNEDVIKSLGVKLNKAERKQFFSITFKNKKSIEKSAEDKNTAAA
;
A
#
# COMPACT_ATOMS: atom_id res chain seq x y z
N MET A 1 -60.12 -38.65 39.76
CA MET A 1 -59.78 -37.21 39.72
C MET A 1 -58.29 -36.91 39.77
N ILE A 2 -57.49 -37.57 40.64
CA ILE A 2 -56.05 -37.28 40.79
C ILE A 2 -55.21 -37.67 39.55
N ILE A 3 -55.54 -38.79 38.90
CA ILE A 3 -54.83 -39.29 37.71
C ILE A 3 -55.06 -38.36 36.50
N LEU A 4 -56.30 -37.90 36.32
CA LEU A 4 -56.65 -36.97 35.23
C LEU A 4 -55.89 -35.64 35.35
N ARG A 5 -55.73 -35.13 36.60
CA ARG A 5 -54.98 -33.90 36.87
C ARG A 5 -53.49 -34.02 36.55
N LYS A 6 -52.87 -35.18 36.86
CA LYS A 6 -51.46 -35.45 36.53
C LYS A 6 -51.22 -35.56 35.02
N ILE A 7 -52.17 -36.14 34.27
CA ILE A 7 -52.10 -36.25 32.82
C ILE A 7 -52.16 -34.85 32.18
N THR A 8 -53.11 -34.00 32.60
CA THR A 8 -53.18 -32.60 32.10
C THR A 8 -51.95 -31.78 32.43
N GLN A 9 -51.31 -32.00 33.60
CA GLN A 9 -50.06 -31.33 33.94
C GLN A 9 -48.89 -31.78 33.06
N CYS A 10 -48.79 -33.07 32.73
CA CYS A 10 -47.77 -33.56 31.80
C CYS A 10 -47.95 -32.98 30.38
N PHE A 11 -49.17 -32.91 29.86
CA PHE A 11 -49.42 -32.29 28.55
C PHE A 11 -49.06 -30.80 28.52
N PHE A 12 -49.30 -30.08 29.62
CA PHE A 12 -48.92 -28.67 29.72
C PHE A 12 -47.40 -28.48 29.71
N PHE A 13 -46.66 -29.27 30.49
CA PHE A 13 -45.18 -29.22 30.51
C PHE A 13 -44.56 -29.67 29.19
N LEU A 14 -45.15 -30.66 28.52
CA LEU A 14 -44.70 -31.12 27.21
C LEU A 14 -44.88 -30.02 26.14
N SER A 15 -45.99 -29.29 26.17
CA SER A 15 -46.24 -28.16 25.26
C SER A 15 -45.25 -26.99 25.45
N LEU A 16 -44.88 -26.71 26.71
CA LEU A 16 -43.86 -25.71 27.06
C LEU A 16 -42.45 -26.14 26.63
N PHE A 17 -42.16 -27.43 26.71
CA PHE A 17 -40.88 -27.96 26.25
C PHE A 17 -40.76 -27.90 24.71
N PHE A 18 -41.83 -28.23 23.99
CA PHE A 18 -41.86 -28.12 22.54
C PHE A 18 -41.81 -26.67 22.04
N SER A 19 -42.45 -25.72 22.72
CA SER A 19 -42.36 -24.30 22.32
C SER A 19 -40.98 -23.72 22.59
N PHE A 20 -40.32 -24.10 23.69
CA PHE A 20 -38.94 -23.70 23.96
C PHE A 20 -37.95 -24.31 22.96
N PHE A 21 -38.14 -25.58 22.58
CA PHE A 21 -37.34 -26.23 21.56
C PHE A 21 -37.57 -25.63 20.17
N PHE A 22 -38.79 -25.21 19.85
CA PHE A 22 -39.12 -24.52 18.59
C PHE A 22 -38.48 -23.13 18.51
N VAL A 23 -38.41 -22.38 19.62
CA VAL A 23 -37.68 -21.10 19.69
C VAL A 23 -36.18 -21.29 19.57
N ILE A 24 -35.61 -22.35 20.14
CA ILE A 24 -34.18 -22.70 19.98
C ILE A 24 -33.85 -23.15 18.56
N LEU A 25 -34.75 -23.92 17.91
CA LEU A 25 -34.61 -24.32 16.51
C LEU A 25 -34.77 -23.14 15.55
N GLN A 26 -35.71 -22.22 15.80
CA GLN A 26 -35.85 -21.00 15.00
C GLN A 26 -34.71 -20.00 15.23
N GLY A 27 -34.12 -19.96 16.43
CA GLY A 27 -32.92 -19.16 16.71
C GLY A 27 -31.66 -19.65 15.99
N SER A 28 -31.66 -20.89 15.49
CA SER A 28 -30.52 -21.53 14.83
C SER A 28 -30.68 -21.69 13.31
N TYR A 29 -31.75 -21.16 12.71
CA TYR A 29 -32.00 -21.24 11.26
C TYR A 29 -32.40 -19.88 10.69
N HIS A 30 -31.45 -18.95 10.76
CA HIS A 30 -31.44 -17.77 9.89
C HIS A 30 -30.04 -17.61 9.30
N GLU A 31 -29.65 -18.58 8.46
CA GLU A 31 -28.66 -18.31 7.41
C GLU A 31 -29.27 -17.26 6.47
N ARG A 32 -29.10 -15.98 6.84
CA ARG A 32 -29.06 -14.96 5.81
C ARG A 32 -27.81 -15.26 5.01
N ASN A 33 -28.00 -15.73 3.77
CA ASN A 33 -27.02 -15.68 2.68
C ASN A 33 -26.61 -14.22 2.43
N LEU A 34 -25.96 -13.59 3.40
CA LEU A 34 -25.30 -12.31 3.23
C LEU A 34 -23.88 -12.66 2.81
N SER A 35 -23.55 -12.34 1.55
CA SER A 35 -22.16 -12.34 1.09
C SER A 35 -21.30 -11.63 2.14
N PRO A 36 -20.19 -12.24 2.60
CA PRO A 36 -19.36 -11.63 3.63
C PRO A 36 -18.93 -10.23 3.19
N LYS A 37 -18.87 -9.29 4.12
CA LYS A 37 -18.46 -7.91 3.82
C LYS A 37 -17.03 -7.68 4.27
N ILE A 38 -16.21 -7.13 3.40
CA ILE A 38 -14.83 -6.72 3.73
C ILE A 38 -14.68 -5.20 3.56
N ALA A 39 -13.70 -4.64 4.24
CA ALA A 39 -13.34 -3.23 4.08
C ALA A 39 -11.93 -3.08 3.54
N ILE A 40 -11.74 -2.22 2.54
CA ILE A 40 -10.44 -1.73 2.10
C ILE A 40 -10.25 -0.34 2.71
N PHE A 41 -9.26 -0.20 3.59
CA PHE A 41 -8.96 1.00 4.35
C PHE A 41 -7.63 1.62 3.89
N LEU A 42 -7.73 2.73 3.15
CA LEU A 42 -6.60 3.45 2.60
C LEU A 42 -6.09 4.53 3.56
N SER A 43 -4.78 4.65 3.66
CA SER A 43 -4.12 5.73 4.42
C SER A 43 -4.37 7.11 3.81
N PHE A 44 -4.30 7.22 2.49
CA PHE A 44 -4.45 8.46 1.74
C PHE A 44 -4.85 8.18 0.28
N SER A 45 -5.04 9.21 -0.53
CA SER A 45 -5.33 9.07 -1.97
C SER A 45 -4.02 9.11 -2.75
N HIS A 46 -3.71 8.04 -3.47
CA HIS A 46 -2.47 7.88 -4.24
C HIS A 46 -2.65 6.81 -5.34
N PRO A 47 -2.10 7.01 -6.55
CA PRO A 47 -2.19 6.02 -7.64
C PRO A 47 -1.79 4.60 -7.24
N LEU A 48 -0.66 4.42 -6.54
CA LEU A 48 -0.22 3.11 -6.06
C LEU A 48 -1.24 2.37 -5.17
N LEU A 49 -1.95 3.10 -4.30
CA LEU A 49 -2.96 2.49 -3.40
C LEU A 49 -4.23 2.17 -4.19
N GLU A 50 -4.54 2.98 -5.20
CA GLU A 50 -5.64 2.74 -6.13
C GLU A 50 -5.38 1.49 -6.97
N ASP A 51 -4.20 1.36 -7.60
CA ASP A 51 -3.77 0.17 -8.35
C ASP A 51 -3.86 -1.10 -7.50
N CYS A 52 -3.36 -1.05 -6.26
CA CYS A 52 -3.44 -2.18 -5.32
C CYS A 52 -4.89 -2.51 -4.95
N SER A 53 -5.70 -1.50 -4.60
CA SER A 53 -7.10 -1.71 -4.22
C SER A 53 -7.95 -2.25 -5.37
N GLN A 54 -7.75 -1.75 -6.59
CA GLN A 54 -8.48 -2.17 -7.77
C GLN A 54 -8.10 -3.59 -8.17
N SER A 55 -6.79 -3.91 -8.20
CA SER A 55 -6.31 -5.26 -8.45
C SER A 55 -6.83 -6.26 -7.42
N CYS A 56 -6.89 -5.88 -6.13
CA CYS A 56 -7.49 -6.70 -5.08
C CYS A 56 -8.96 -7.00 -5.36
N ILE A 57 -9.76 -5.99 -5.72
CA ILE A 57 -11.17 -6.16 -6.04
C ILE A 57 -11.37 -7.02 -7.29
N GLU A 58 -10.60 -6.78 -8.35
CA GLU A 58 -10.66 -7.56 -9.59
C GLU A 58 -10.30 -9.02 -9.37
N THR A 59 -9.25 -9.27 -8.58
CA THR A 59 -8.84 -10.63 -8.22
C THR A 59 -9.92 -11.32 -7.38
N LEU A 60 -10.48 -10.65 -6.36
CA LEU A 60 -11.59 -11.21 -5.56
C LEU A 60 -12.83 -11.52 -6.41
N LYS A 61 -13.14 -10.70 -7.44
CA LYS A 61 -14.24 -10.98 -8.38
C LYS A 61 -14.01 -12.20 -9.25
N SER A 62 -12.74 -12.50 -9.56
CA SER A 62 -12.35 -13.66 -10.35
C SER A 62 -12.34 -14.97 -9.56
N LEU A 63 -12.35 -14.87 -8.22
CA LEU A 63 -12.44 -16.00 -7.31
C LEU A 63 -13.91 -16.31 -6.97
N ASP A 64 -14.16 -17.52 -6.51
CA ASP A 64 -15.49 -17.89 -6.03
C ASP A 64 -15.86 -17.10 -4.76
N ASN A 65 -17.17 -16.94 -4.51
CA ASN A 65 -17.70 -16.29 -3.31
C ASN A 65 -17.19 -14.84 -3.10
N PHE A 66 -17.30 -14.01 -4.14
CA PHE A 66 -16.95 -12.58 -4.08
C PHE A 66 -17.65 -11.86 -2.91
N PRO A 67 -16.91 -11.28 -1.95
CA PRO A 67 -17.48 -10.55 -0.82
C PRO A 67 -18.02 -9.18 -1.23
N GLU A 68 -18.95 -8.62 -0.45
CA GLU A 68 -19.27 -7.18 -0.54
C GLU A 68 -18.04 -6.38 -0.11
N VAL A 69 -17.64 -5.38 -0.91
CA VAL A 69 -16.47 -4.55 -0.60
C VAL A 69 -16.88 -3.11 -0.34
N ILE A 70 -16.45 -2.56 0.79
CA ILE A 70 -16.48 -1.10 1.04
C ILE A 70 -15.07 -0.53 1.05
N ILE A 71 -14.93 0.68 0.50
CA ILE A 71 -13.66 1.40 0.52
C ILE A 71 -13.80 2.61 1.44
N VAL A 72 -12.85 2.78 2.36
CA VAL A 72 -12.74 3.98 3.21
C VAL A 72 -11.34 4.55 3.12
N ASN A 73 -11.23 5.88 3.17
CA ASN A 73 -9.96 6.58 3.02
C ASN A 73 -9.73 7.57 4.18
N ALA A 74 -8.60 7.44 4.86
CA ALA A 74 -8.17 8.32 5.95
C ALA A 74 -7.76 9.71 5.50
N GLN A 75 -7.48 9.92 4.21
CA GLN A 75 -7.07 11.19 3.62
C GLN A 75 -5.89 11.81 4.38
N ASP A 76 -4.90 10.98 4.69
CA ASP A 76 -3.69 11.37 5.43
C ASP A 76 -3.96 11.98 6.83
N ASN A 77 -5.14 11.71 7.40
CA ASN A 77 -5.57 12.28 8.66
C ASN A 77 -5.68 11.21 9.74
N ILE A 78 -4.76 11.23 10.71
CA ILE A 78 -4.70 10.29 11.83
C ILE A 78 -6.00 10.27 12.66
N ILE A 79 -6.66 11.42 12.86
CA ILE A 79 -7.92 11.50 13.62
C ILE A 79 -9.03 10.81 12.84
N LYS A 80 -9.14 11.08 11.54
CA LYS A 80 -10.10 10.42 10.65
C LYS A 80 -9.82 8.92 10.58
N ALA A 81 -8.56 8.52 10.46
CA ALA A 81 -8.12 7.13 10.44
C ALA A 81 -8.56 6.38 11.70
N ARG A 82 -8.37 6.96 12.90
CA ARG A 82 -8.85 6.39 14.17
C ARG A 82 -10.36 6.25 14.21
N ARG A 83 -11.11 7.24 13.68
CA ARG A 83 -12.57 7.17 13.60
C ARG A 83 -13.03 6.04 12.68
N LEU A 84 -12.42 5.93 11.50
CA LEU A 84 -12.70 4.87 10.53
C LEU A 84 -12.37 3.49 11.12
N ALA A 85 -11.18 3.30 11.70
CA ALA A 85 -10.80 2.03 12.32
C ALA A 85 -11.77 1.59 13.43
N ARG A 86 -12.23 2.51 14.30
CA ARG A 86 -13.27 2.19 15.30
C ARG A 86 -14.61 1.83 14.69
N PHE A 87 -14.99 2.48 13.59
CA PHE A 87 -16.20 2.14 12.85
C PHE A 87 -16.09 0.72 12.26
N LEU A 88 -15.00 0.41 11.57
CA LEU A 88 -14.75 -0.90 10.98
C LEU A 88 -14.67 -2.01 12.04
N HIS A 89 -14.05 -1.74 13.18
CA HIS A 89 -13.98 -2.66 14.31
C HIS A 89 -15.38 -3.01 14.86
N LYS A 90 -16.24 -2.00 15.05
CA LYS A 90 -17.58 -2.17 15.64
C LYS A 90 -18.61 -2.79 14.69
N ASP A 91 -18.41 -2.69 13.38
CA ASP A 91 -19.37 -3.23 12.40
C ASP A 91 -19.22 -4.75 12.28
N ASN A 92 -20.14 -5.49 12.92
CA ASN A 92 -20.14 -6.96 12.91
C ASN A 92 -20.38 -7.58 11.53
N ASN A 93 -20.85 -6.81 10.54
CA ASN A 93 -20.99 -7.31 9.17
C ASN A 93 -19.64 -7.41 8.46
N ILE A 94 -18.65 -6.61 8.89
CA ILE A 94 -17.31 -6.61 8.31
C ILE A 94 -16.52 -7.77 8.92
N VAL A 95 -16.16 -8.73 8.08
CA VAL A 95 -15.48 -9.98 8.49
C VAL A 95 -13.97 -9.95 8.29
N ALA A 96 -13.45 -9.07 7.43
CA ALA A 96 -12.02 -8.85 7.23
C ALA A 96 -11.72 -7.41 6.81
N ILE A 97 -10.52 -6.93 7.13
CA ILE A 97 -10.09 -5.55 6.87
C ILE A 97 -8.77 -5.57 6.11
N VAL A 98 -8.80 -5.11 4.86
CA VAL A 98 -7.61 -4.83 4.08
C VAL A 98 -7.11 -3.43 4.41
N THR A 99 -5.85 -3.26 4.81
CA THR A 99 -5.27 -1.93 5.08
C THR A 99 -4.16 -1.61 4.09
N LEU A 100 -4.29 -0.47 3.40
CA LEU A 100 -3.31 -0.02 2.40
C LEU A 100 -2.57 1.22 2.93
N GLY A 101 -1.25 1.12 3.05
CA GLY A 101 -0.41 2.16 3.62
C GLY A 101 -0.25 2.11 5.13
N THR A 102 0.79 2.79 5.62
CA THR A 102 1.25 2.72 7.01
C THR A 102 0.24 3.29 8.03
N ILE A 103 -0.45 4.39 7.73
CA ILE A 103 -1.38 5.04 8.69
C ILE A 103 -2.56 4.11 8.99
N ALA A 104 -3.20 3.59 7.95
CA ALA A 104 -4.32 2.66 8.07
C ALA A 104 -3.89 1.40 8.83
N THR A 105 -2.77 0.80 8.41
CA THR A 105 -2.26 -0.44 9.01
C THR A 105 -1.90 -0.26 10.49
N LYS A 106 -1.09 0.76 10.83
CA LYS A 106 -0.70 1.07 12.23
C LYS A 106 -1.93 1.32 13.10
N ILE A 107 -2.91 2.09 12.65
CA ILE A 107 -4.07 2.45 13.49
C ILE A 107 -5.02 1.27 13.64
N MET A 108 -5.27 0.53 12.55
CA MET A 108 -6.14 -0.63 12.58
C MET A 108 -5.58 -1.73 13.48
N SER A 109 -4.27 -1.98 13.40
CA SER A 109 -3.58 -3.00 14.20
C SER A 109 -3.63 -2.75 15.72
N HIS A 110 -3.74 -1.49 16.14
CA HIS A 110 -3.88 -1.13 17.55
C HIS A 110 -5.32 -1.24 18.08
N ILE A 111 -6.31 -1.34 17.19
CA ILE A 111 -7.74 -1.30 17.56
C ILE A 111 -8.39 -2.67 17.40
N GLU A 112 -8.08 -3.38 16.31
CA GLU A 112 -8.69 -4.66 15.98
C GLU A 112 -7.81 -5.83 16.36
N THR A 113 -8.37 -6.74 17.15
CA THR A 113 -7.67 -7.87 17.74
C THR A 113 -8.27 -9.22 17.36
N GLN A 114 -9.42 -9.21 16.68
CA GLN A 114 -10.21 -10.40 16.34
C GLN A 114 -10.32 -10.59 14.83
N LYS A 115 -10.78 -9.56 14.11
CA LYS A 115 -10.97 -9.65 12.65
C LYS A 115 -9.61 -9.74 11.95
N PRO A 116 -9.45 -10.56 10.90
CA PRO A 116 -8.25 -10.56 10.10
C PRO A 116 -7.96 -9.19 9.49
N ILE A 117 -6.73 -8.73 9.64
CA ILE A 117 -6.16 -7.54 9.03
C ILE A 117 -5.19 -8.01 7.95
N VAL A 118 -5.44 -7.65 6.69
CA VAL A 118 -4.58 -7.98 5.55
C VAL A 118 -3.93 -6.69 5.04
N TYR A 119 -2.63 -6.51 5.24
CA TYR A 119 -1.95 -5.26 4.89
C TYR A 119 -1.09 -5.37 3.62
N ALA A 120 -0.98 -4.25 2.91
CA ALA A 120 -0.10 -4.06 1.76
C ALA A 120 0.28 -2.58 1.62
N ALA A 121 1.23 -2.29 0.73
CA ALA A 121 1.81 -0.96 0.57
C ALA A 121 2.41 -0.45 1.89
N VAL A 122 3.06 -1.35 2.62
CA VAL A 122 3.78 -1.01 3.85
C VAL A 122 5.22 -1.51 3.72
N PRO A 123 6.21 -0.61 3.83
CA PRO A 123 7.61 -1.00 3.79
C PRO A 123 7.98 -1.91 4.97
N ASP A 124 8.81 -2.92 4.69
CA ASP A 124 9.30 -3.89 5.69
C ASP A 124 10.18 -3.22 6.77
N GLY A 125 10.15 -3.73 8.00
CA GLY A 125 10.98 -3.25 9.12
C GLY A 125 10.23 -2.59 10.29
N GLU A 126 10.94 -1.74 11.05
CA GLU A 126 10.47 -1.09 12.30
C GLU A 126 9.18 -0.26 12.14
N THR A 127 8.81 0.04 10.90
CA THR A 127 7.61 0.76 10.48
C THR A 127 6.32 0.12 10.93
N LEU A 128 6.27 -1.19 11.18
CA LEU A 128 5.09 -1.86 11.76
C LEU A 128 5.45 -2.52 13.09
N SER A 129 5.55 -1.70 14.14
CA SER A 129 5.56 -2.23 15.52
C SER A 129 4.14 -2.68 15.89
N PHE A 130 3.81 -3.93 15.57
CA PHE A 130 2.58 -4.57 16.04
C PHE A 130 2.64 -4.82 17.56
N PRO A 131 1.52 -4.77 18.29
CA PRO A 131 1.46 -5.22 19.68
C PRO A 131 2.00 -6.65 19.82
N LYS A 132 2.70 -6.94 20.92
CA LYS A 132 3.48 -8.19 21.13
C LYS A 132 2.71 -9.52 20.97
N ASN A 133 1.37 -9.48 20.89
CA ASN A 133 0.50 -10.65 20.76
C ASN A 133 -0.48 -10.53 19.57
N GLN A 134 -0.15 -9.75 18.56
CA GLN A 134 -1.04 -9.60 17.40
C GLN A 134 -0.97 -10.83 16.50
N LEU A 135 -2.03 -11.63 16.51
CA LEU A 135 -2.14 -12.89 15.76
C LEU A 135 -3.04 -12.77 14.50
N ASN A 136 -3.77 -11.66 14.38
CA ASN A 136 -4.77 -11.44 13.34
C ASN A 136 -4.28 -10.54 12.20
N ALA A 137 -2.97 -10.28 12.08
CA ALA A 137 -2.42 -9.48 10.99
C ALA A 137 -1.54 -10.31 10.06
N TYR A 138 -1.81 -10.18 8.77
CA TYR A 138 -1.13 -10.85 7.67
C TYR A 138 -0.83 -9.78 6.63
N GLY A 139 0.25 -9.90 5.87
CA GLY A 139 0.46 -8.93 4.83
C GLY A 139 1.57 -9.24 3.86
N VAL A 140 1.56 -8.43 2.82
CA VAL A 140 2.53 -8.41 1.75
C VAL A 140 3.41 -7.19 1.98
N HIS A 141 4.72 -7.42 2.04
CA HIS A 141 5.69 -6.36 2.30
C HIS A 141 6.23 -5.78 1.00
N ASP A 142 6.40 -4.46 0.97
CA ASP A 142 7.09 -3.77 -0.12
C ASP A 142 8.59 -4.03 0.04
N ASN A 143 9.05 -5.18 -0.43
CA ASN A 143 10.46 -5.55 -0.36
C ASN A 143 11.26 -4.71 -1.35
N LEU A 144 11.95 -3.72 -0.82
CA LEU A 144 12.81 -2.81 -1.57
C LEU A 144 14.25 -3.35 -1.62
N ASP A 145 14.88 -3.36 -2.81
CA ASP A 145 16.26 -3.84 -2.98
C ASP A 145 17.27 -2.68 -2.88
N VAL A 146 18.13 -2.73 -1.86
CA VAL A 146 19.24 -1.79 -1.65
C VAL A 146 20.09 -1.62 -2.90
N ASN A 147 20.43 -2.71 -3.59
CA ASN A 147 21.28 -2.67 -4.78
C ASN A 147 20.60 -1.91 -5.91
N GLN A 148 19.28 -2.06 -6.06
CA GLN A 148 18.49 -1.35 -7.05
C GLN A 148 18.53 0.18 -6.80
N TYR A 149 18.39 0.61 -5.54
CA TYR A 149 18.53 2.02 -5.18
C TYR A 149 19.94 2.54 -5.38
N CYS A 150 20.97 1.81 -4.93
CA CYS A 150 22.35 2.21 -5.13
C CYS A 150 22.68 2.37 -6.62
N PHE A 151 22.24 1.42 -7.43
CA PHE A 151 22.40 1.47 -8.88
C PHE A 151 21.67 2.67 -9.50
N ALA A 152 20.40 2.88 -9.15
CA ALA A 152 19.60 3.99 -9.68
C ALA A 152 20.24 5.35 -9.37
N ILE A 153 20.73 5.51 -8.14
CA ILE A 153 21.45 6.71 -7.69
C ILE A 153 22.75 6.86 -8.48
N GLN A 154 23.59 5.83 -8.54
CA GLN A 154 24.86 5.84 -9.28
C GLN A 154 24.68 6.19 -10.76
N THR A 155 23.60 5.71 -11.37
CA THR A 155 23.29 5.93 -12.79
C THR A 155 23.01 7.41 -13.10
N VAL A 156 22.40 8.13 -12.16
CA VAL A 156 22.05 9.55 -12.36
C VAL A 156 23.03 10.52 -11.71
N THR A 157 23.90 10.05 -10.81
CA THR A 157 24.96 10.88 -10.24
C THR A 157 25.95 11.31 -11.32
N THR A 158 26.36 12.58 -11.25
CA THR A 158 27.26 13.19 -12.23
C THR A 158 28.63 13.48 -11.60
N ASN A 159 29.29 14.57 -11.98
CA ASN A 159 30.67 14.86 -11.61
C ASN A 159 30.91 15.07 -10.10
N THR A 160 29.88 15.42 -9.32
CA THR A 160 30.02 15.56 -7.86
C THR A 160 29.65 14.26 -7.16
N GLN A 161 30.45 13.80 -6.20
CA GLN A 161 30.14 12.59 -5.45
C GLN A 161 29.16 12.83 -4.29
N LEU A 162 28.31 13.86 -4.38
CA LEU A 162 27.38 14.23 -3.32
C LEU A 162 25.94 13.92 -3.72
N VAL A 163 25.24 13.17 -2.88
CA VAL A 163 23.79 12.95 -2.94
C VAL A 163 23.14 13.56 -1.70
N VAL A 164 22.01 14.23 -1.88
CA VAL A 164 21.17 14.62 -0.74
C VAL A 164 20.04 13.61 -0.62
N TYR A 165 19.92 13.00 0.57
CA TYR A 165 18.78 12.20 0.95
C TYR A 165 17.79 13.07 1.73
N LEU A 166 16.62 13.34 1.14
CA LEU A 166 15.53 14.00 1.83
C LEU A 166 14.76 12.95 2.64
N LYS A 167 14.98 12.94 3.96
CA LYS A 167 14.49 11.90 4.88
C LYS A 167 13.08 12.22 5.38
N PRO A 168 12.01 11.53 4.92
CA PRO A 168 10.67 11.71 5.48
C PRO A 168 10.60 11.25 6.95
N PRO A 169 9.59 11.68 7.73
CA PRO A 169 9.49 11.40 9.16
C PRO A 169 9.43 9.89 9.44
N GLU A 170 8.57 9.15 8.73
CA GLU A 170 8.52 7.69 8.54
C GLU A 170 7.43 7.43 7.50
N PRO A 171 7.70 6.69 6.41
CA PRO A 171 7.66 5.23 6.35
C PRO A 171 8.79 4.55 5.52
N PHE A 172 9.86 5.24 5.12
CA PHE A 172 11.00 4.54 4.50
C PHE A 172 11.77 3.72 5.55
N PRO A 173 12.09 2.43 5.33
CA PRO A 173 12.71 1.60 6.36
C PRO A 173 14.09 2.12 6.79
N SER A 174 14.26 2.38 8.09
CA SER A 174 15.48 2.96 8.66
C SER A 174 16.74 2.11 8.37
N ASN A 175 16.58 0.78 8.36
CA ASN A 175 17.68 -0.16 8.08
C ASN A 175 18.05 -0.19 6.59
N LEU A 176 17.06 -0.21 5.70
CA LEU A 176 17.27 -0.12 4.26
C LEU A 176 18.00 1.18 3.90
N GLN A 177 17.57 2.30 4.50
CA GLN A 177 18.22 3.60 4.36
C GLN A 177 19.70 3.56 4.74
N LYS A 178 20.02 3.03 5.93
CA LYS A 178 21.41 2.92 6.42
C LYS A 178 22.26 2.07 5.48
N GLU A 179 21.70 0.98 4.94
CA GLU A 179 22.43 0.12 4.01
C GLU A 179 22.70 0.81 2.66
N ILE A 180 21.72 1.54 2.12
CA ILE A 180 21.88 2.36 0.90
C ILE A 180 23.01 3.37 1.12
N VAL A 181 22.96 4.15 2.21
CA VAL A 181 23.98 5.16 2.55
C VAL A 181 25.36 4.51 2.67
N LYS A 182 25.47 3.38 3.38
CA LYS A 182 26.73 2.65 3.54
C LYS A 182 27.32 2.19 2.19
N LYS A 183 26.51 1.62 1.30
CA LYS A 183 26.97 1.15 -0.02
C LYS A 183 27.35 2.30 -0.94
N LEU A 184 26.59 3.40 -0.92
CA LEU A 184 26.94 4.62 -1.67
C LEU A 184 28.27 5.18 -1.19
N HIS A 185 28.47 5.31 0.12
CA HIS A 185 29.74 5.76 0.70
C HIS A 185 30.92 4.85 0.32
N THR A 186 30.72 3.52 0.34
CA THR A 186 31.74 2.55 -0.10
C THR A 186 32.09 2.72 -1.59
N SER A 187 31.15 3.22 -2.39
CA SER A 187 31.34 3.53 -3.81
C SER A 187 31.90 4.94 -4.06
N GLY A 188 32.29 5.65 -2.98
CA GLY A 188 32.81 7.02 -3.05
C GLY A 188 31.74 8.10 -3.09
N ILE A 189 30.45 7.79 -2.94
CA ILE A 189 29.36 8.78 -2.93
C ILE A 189 29.05 9.18 -1.48
N GLU A 190 29.29 10.44 -1.14
CA GLU A 190 28.84 11.06 0.10
C GLU A 190 27.32 11.28 0.07
N VAL A 191 26.65 10.97 1.19
CA VAL A 191 25.21 11.21 1.36
C VAL A 191 24.97 12.17 2.52
N ILE A 192 24.35 13.32 2.23
CA ILE A 192 23.86 14.24 3.26
C ILE A 192 22.39 13.95 3.52
N GLU A 193 22.05 13.58 4.75
CA GLU A 193 20.66 13.41 5.17
C GLU A 193 20.04 14.75 5.61
N ILE A 194 18.90 15.10 5.04
CA ILE A 194 18.11 16.27 5.43
C ILE A 194 16.70 15.80 5.83
N PRO A 195 16.35 15.84 7.12
CA PRO A 195 15.00 15.51 7.59
C PRO A 195 13.95 16.47 7.05
N ILE A 196 12.86 15.93 6.51
CA ILE A 196 11.71 16.67 5.99
C ILE A 196 10.46 16.29 6.77
N THR A 197 9.55 17.24 6.92
CA THR A 197 8.18 17.04 7.44
C THR A 197 7.25 17.83 6.54
N SER A 198 5.94 17.56 6.53
CA SER A 198 4.97 18.36 5.77
C SER A 198 5.08 19.87 6.08
N SER A 199 5.41 20.24 7.32
CA SER A 199 5.59 21.65 7.72
C SER A 199 6.90 22.30 7.27
N THR A 200 7.98 21.52 7.11
CA THR A 200 9.33 22.03 6.80
C THR A 200 9.73 21.79 5.34
N PHE A 201 8.88 21.08 4.60
CA PHE A 201 9.17 20.48 3.31
C PHE A 201 9.84 21.45 2.32
N LYS A 202 9.17 22.58 2.04
CA LYS A 202 9.65 23.59 1.09
C LYS A 202 11.02 24.16 1.46
N ALA A 203 11.23 24.51 2.72
CA ALA A 203 12.50 25.07 3.18
C ALA A 203 13.65 24.06 3.10
N ARG A 204 13.37 22.78 3.40
CA ARG A 204 14.37 21.71 3.35
C ARG A 204 14.77 21.33 1.93
N ILE A 205 13.86 21.44 0.97
CA ILE A 205 14.18 21.25 -0.46
C ILE A 205 15.07 22.39 -0.96
N GLN A 206 14.78 23.63 -0.60
CA GLN A 206 15.64 24.76 -0.96
C GLN A 206 17.05 24.56 -0.37
N GLN A 207 17.13 24.14 0.90
CA GLN A 207 18.39 23.77 1.55
C GLN A 207 19.12 22.64 0.78
N ALA A 208 18.41 21.64 0.27
CA ALA A 208 18.99 20.55 -0.52
C ALA A 208 19.54 21.05 -1.87
N ILE A 209 18.81 21.93 -2.56
CA ILE A 209 19.23 22.52 -3.83
C ILE A 209 20.50 23.35 -3.66
N GLU A 210 20.59 24.14 -2.59
CA GLU A 210 21.76 24.98 -2.25
C GLU A 210 23.04 24.17 -1.95
N LYS A 211 22.92 22.87 -1.68
CA LYS A 211 24.09 21.98 -1.55
C LYS A 211 24.69 21.60 -2.90
N HIS A 212 24.04 21.92 -4.01
CA HIS A 212 24.44 21.53 -5.36
C HIS A 212 24.79 20.03 -5.49
N PRO A 213 23.91 19.12 -5.04
CA PRO A 213 24.17 17.68 -5.13
C PRO A 213 24.08 17.19 -6.57
N SER A 214 24.73 16.06 -6.85
CA SER A 214 24.60 15.34 -8.12
C SER A 214 23.26 14.66 -8.30
N ALA A 215 22.57 14.34 -7.20
CA ALA A 215 21.21 13.84 -7.22
C ALA A 215 20.52 14.09 -5.88
N ILE A 216 19.20 14.17 -5.92
CA ILE A 216 18.36 14.11 -4.72
C ILE A 216 17.64 12.76 -4.71
N PHE A 217 17.83 12.01 -3.63
CA PHE A 217 17.03 10.82 -3.34
C PHE A 217 15.91 11.18 -2.36
N ILE A 218 14.67 10.90 -2.75
CA ILE A 218 13.49 11.11 -1.90
C ILE A 218 12.45 9.99 -2.07
N PRO A 219 12.22 9.16 -1.03
CA PRO A 219 11.15 8.17 -1.05
C PRO A 219 9.80 8.86 -0.76
N LEU A 220 8.94 8.94 -1.77
CA LEU A 220 7.69 9.69 -1.79
C LEU A 220 6.42 8.84 -1.80
N SER A 221 6.50 7.53 -2.01
CA SER A 221 5.35 6.59 -1.88
C SER A 221 4.60 6.73 -0.53
N SER A 222 5.36 7.25 0.40
CA SER A 222 5.15 7.59 1.79
C SER A 222 4.30 8.85 2.05
N LEU A 223 4.24 9.76 1.08
CA LEU A 223 3.56 11.05 1.17
C LEU A 223 2.35 11.08 0.27
N SER A 224 1.45 12.03 0.50
CA SER A 224 0.35 12.25 -0.43
C SER A 224 0.91 12.70 -1.80
N HIS A 225 0.26 12.30 -2.89
CA HIS A 225 0.70 12.69 -4.25
C HIS A 225 0.79 14.22 -4.43
N LYS A 226 -0.07 14.98 -3.75
CA LYS A 226 -0.04 16.45 -3.74
C LYS A 226 1.25 17.00 -3.11
N GLU A 227 1.69 16.43 -1.99
CA GLU A 227 2.97 16.81 -1.40
C GLU A 227 4.12 16.41 -2.33
N GLY A 228 4.04 15.20 -2.90
CA GLY A 228 5.01 14.61 -3.84
C GLY A 228 5.30 15.47 -5.08
N THR A 229 4.30 16.12 -5.64
CA THR A 229 4.43 16.89 -6.89
C THR A 229 4.79 18.36 -6.69
N SER A 230 4.47 18.92 -5.53
CA SER A 230 4.57 20.37 -5.26
C SER A 230 5.97 20.98 -5.39
N PHE A 231 7.01 20.15 -5.40
CA PHE A 231 8.41 20.57 -5.33
C PHE A 231 9.31 20.02 -6.42
N LEU A 232 8.84 19.00 -7.17
CA LEU A 232 9.61 18.41 -8.27
C LEU A 232 10.05 19.50 -9.24
N GLN A 233 9.17 20.47 -9.51
CA GLN A 233 9.46 21.59 -10.40
C GLN A 233 10.64 22.45 -9.94
N ASP A 234 10.80 22.67 -8.63
CA ASP A 234 11.89 23.50 -8.12
C ASP A 234 13.24 22.78 -8.21
N ILE A 235 13.27 21.48 -7.94
CA ILE A 235 14.47 20.64 -8.12
C ILE A 235 14.82 20.52 -9.62
N LEU A 236 13.82 20.35 -10.49
CA LEU A 236 14.01 20.25 -11.93
C LEU A 236 14.53 21.56 -12.54
N LYS A 237 14.05 22.73 -12.08
CA LYS A 237 14.61 24.04 -12.47
C LYS A 237 16.09 24.16 -12.09
N ALA A 238 16.48 23.60 -10.95
CA ALA A 238 17.88 23.53 -10.52
C ALA A 238 18.71 22.50 -11.29
N LYS A 239 18.10 21.75 -12.23
CA LYS A 239 18.72 20.70 -13.04
C LYS A 239 19.35 19.58 -12.23
N ILE A 240 18.76 19.24 -11.09
CA ILE A 240 19.25 18.16 -10.23
C ILE A 240 18.41 16.90 -10.51
N PRO A 241 19.04 15.76 -10.84
CA PRO A 241 18.36 14.48 -10.98
C PRO A 241 17.64 14.04 -9.71
N ILE A 242 16.45 13.46 -9.88
CA ILE A 242 15.61 12.98 -8.78
C ILE A 242 15.46 11.47 -8.87
N VAL A 243 15.80 10.78 -7.78
CA VAL A 243 15.54 9.36 -7.57
C VAL A 243 14.45 9.21 -6.50
N THR A 244 13.47 8.36 -6.77
CA THR A 244 12.33 8.13 -5.86
C THR A 244 11.91 6.67 -5.85
N ASP A 245 10.87 6.34 -5.09
CA ASP A 245 10.23 5.03 -5.00
C ASP A 245 8.80 5.00 -5.57
N ASP A 246 8.29 6.18 -5.95
CA ASP A 246 6.96 6.37 -6.50
C ASP A 246 7.02 6.53 -8.03
N LEU A 247 6.52 5.50 -8.72
CA LEU A 247 6.42 5.45 -10.17
C LEU A 247 5.61 6.61 -10.76
N SER A 248 4.61 7.13 -10.04
CA SER A 248 3.74 8.20 -10.54
C SER A 248 4.51 9.49 -10.82
N LEU A 249 5.63 9.70 -10.13
CA LEU A 249 6.44 10.92 -10.24
C LEU A 249 7.40 10.88 -11.41
N VAL A 250 7.63 9.71 -12.01
CA VAL A 250 8.43 9.58 -13.24
C VAL A 250 7.78 10.40 -14.36
N ALA A 251 6.44 10.35 -14.46
CA ALA A 251 5.68 11.18 -15.40
C ALA A 251 5.74 12.68 -15.06
N GLU A 252 5.91 13.02 -13.79
CA GLU A 252 6.01 14.39 -13.28
C GLU A 252 7.44 14.97 -13.33
N GLY A 253 8.40 14.16 -13.76
CA GLY A 253 9.76 14.59 -14.04
C GLY A 253 10.83 13.98 -13.14
N ALA A 254 10.52 13.02 -12.26
CA ALA A 254 11.55 12.24 -11.61
C ALA A 254 12.38 11.46 -12.65
N CYS A 255 13.69 11.34 -12.43
CA CYS A 255 14.58 10.65 -13.36
C CYS A 255 14.40 9.14 -13.25
N VAL A 256 14.28 8.63 -12.02
CA VAL A 256 14.18 7.19 -11.75
C VAL A 256 13.23 6.95 -10.60
N ALA A 257 12.38 5.93 -10.73
CA ALA A 257 11.64 5.35 -9.61
C ALA A 257 12.00 3.88 -9.42
N CYS A 258 12.37 3.51 -8.19
CA CYS A 258 12.55 2.13 -7.74
C CYS A 258 11.30 1.70 -6.97
N SER A 259 10.40 0.99 -7.64
CA SER A 259 9.08 0.65 -7.09
C SER A 259 8.84 -0.85 -7.09
N VAL A 260 7.71 -1.27 -6.53
CA VAL A 260 7.20 -2.65 -6.58
C VAL A 260 5.91 -2.71 -7.39
N ASP A 261 5.56 -3.89 -7.88
CA ASP A 261 4.29 -4.08 -8.59
C ASP A 261 3.11 -4.09 -7.60
N TYR A 262 2.48 -2.93 -7.43
CA TYR A 262 1.31 -2.76 -6.56
C TYR A 262 0.07 -3.48 -7.08
N LYS A 263 -0.02 -3.80 -8.38
CA LYS A 263 -1.09 -4.66 -8.89
C LYS A 263 -0.87 -6.09 -8.42
N LYS A 264 0.38 -6.58 -8.49
CA LYS A 264 0.72 -7.89 -7.92
C LYS A 264 0.47 -7.95 -6.41
N SER A 265 0.77 -6.86 -5.70
CA SER A 265 0.42 -6.72 -4.28
C SER A 265 -1.08 -6.88 -4.04
N GLY A 266 -1.91 -6.22 -4.86
CA GLY A 266 -3.37 -6.37 -4.86
C GLY A 266 -3.85 -7.81 -5.07
N GLU A 267 -3.24 -8.53 -6.03
CA GLU A 267 -3.56 -9.94 -6.28
C GLU A 267 -3.25 -10.81 -5.05
N GLN A 268 -2.07 -10.63 -4.44
CA GLN A 268 -1.65 -11.41 -3.29
C GLN A 268 -2.53 -11.16 -2.06
N ILE A 269 -2.89 -9.91 -1.76
CA ILE A 269 -3.82 -9.63 -0.64
C ILE A 269 -5.23 -10.16 -0.90
N ALA A 270 -5.71 -10.18 -2.15
CA ALA A 270 -6.98 -10.80 -2.49
C ALA A 270 -6.95 -12.31 -2.23
N GLN A 271 -5.86 -12.98 -2.61
CA GLN A 271 -5.65 -14.39 -2.31
C GLN A 271 -5.60 -14.66 -0.80
N LEU A 272 -4.93 -13.80 -0.03
CA LEU A 272 -4.91 -13.88 1.44
C LEU A 272 -6.32 -13.73 2.03
N VAL A 273 -7.07 -12.71 1.60
CA VAL A 273 -8.45 -12.49 2.07
C VAL A 273 -9.32 -13.70 1.75
N HIS A 274 -9.33 -14.17 0.50
CA HIS A 274 -10.12 -15.33 0.10
C HIS A 274 -9.73 -16.59 0.90
N HIS A 275 -8.43 -16.81 1.09
CA HIS A 275 -7.93 -17.91 1.91
C HIS A 275 -8.43 -17.85 3.36
N LEU A 276 -8.35 -16.68 3.99
CA LEU A 276 -8.79 -16.46 5.37
C LEU A 276 -10.31 -16.61 5.54
N LEU A 277 -11.09 -16.29 4.51
CA LEU A 277 -12.55 -16.41 4.55
C LEU A 277 -13.05 -17.83 4.30
N TYR A 278 -12.39 -18.61 3.45
CA TYR A 278 -12.97 -19.85 2.91
C TYR A 278 -12.08 -21.09 3.03
N ASN A 279 -10.77 -20.94 3.25
CA ASN A 279 -9.80 -22.05 3.18
C ASN A 279 -8.84 -22.05 4.38
N CYS A 280 -9.30 -21.65 5.57
CA CYS A 280 -8.46 -21.40 6.75
C CYS A 280 -7.64 -22.60 7.25
N ASP A 281 -7.93 -23.83 6.81
CA ASP A 281 -7.20 -25.04 7.19
C ASP A 281 -5.90 -25.26 6.39
N ASN A 282 -5.68 -24.54 5.28
CA ASN A 282 -4.55 -24.79 4.37
C ASN A 282 -3.35 -23.84 4.63
N ILE A 283 -2.59 -24.14 5.68
CA ILE A 283 -1.43 -23.34 6.13
C ILE A 283 -0.32 -23.24 5.06
N GLU A 284 -0.14 -24.26 4.22
CA GLU A 284 0.88 -24.23 3.15
C GLU A 284 0.58 -23.17 2.09
N THR A 285 -0.70 -23.03 1.73
CA THR A 285 -1.14 -22.00 0.77
C THR A 285 -0.93 -20.60 1.35
N LEU A 286 -1.31 -20.39 2.62
CA LEU A 286 -1.04 -19.14 3.33
C LEU A 286 0.45 -18.80 3.33
N ARG A 287 1.30 -19.76 3.69
CA ARG A 287 2.76 -19.57 3.69
C ARG A 287 3.28 -19.22 2.31
N LYS A 288 2.81 -19.89 1.26
CA LYS A 288 3.25 -19.64 -0.13
C LYS A 288 2.93 -18.22 -0.57
N ILE A 289 1.74 -17.70 -0.25
CA ILE A 289 1.36 -16.33 -0.60
C ILE A 289 2.24 -15.32 0.17
N LEU A 290 2.49 -15.56 1.46
CA LEU A 290 3.27 -14.65 2.30
C LEU A 290 4.76 -14.57 1.92
N ILE A 291 5.34 -15.61 1.32
CA ILE A 291 6.77 -15.65 0.94
C ILE A 291 7.02 -15.28 -0.52
N ASP A 292 5.97 -15.13 -1.34
CA ASP A 292 6.10 -14.79 -2.76
C ASP A 292 6.50 -13.31 -2.90
N PRO A 293 7.73 -12.99 -3.36
CA PRO A 293 8.20 -11.62 -3.40
C PRO A 293 7.47 -10.81 -4.46
N LEU A 294 7.21 -9.55 -4.17
CA LEU A 294 6.72 -8.63 -5.18
C LEU A 294 7.78 -8.37 -6.26
N PRO A 295 7.40 -8.41 -7.55
CA PRO A 295 8.28 -7.97 -8.63
C PRO A 295 8.72 -6.52 -8.40
N GLN A 296 10.03 -6.30 -8.45
CA GLN A 296 10.62 -4.97 -8.37
C GLN A 296 10.76 -4.36 -9.75
N THR A 297 10.53 -3.07 -9.86
CA THR A 297 10.63 -2.32 -11.11
C THR A 297 11.51 -1.09 -10.92
N THR A 298 12.50 -0.91 -11.81
CA THR A 298 13.22 0.37 -11.94
C THR A 298 12.78 1.02 -13.23
N THR A 299 12.14 2.18 -13.11
CA THR A 299 11.64 2.92 -14.27
C THR A 299 12.44 4.20 -14.45
N PHE A 300 13.04 4.37 -15.63
CA PHE A 300 13.82 5.54 -15.99
C PHE A 300 13.03 6.46 -16.93
N ASN A 301 13.02 7.76 -16.64
CA ASN A 301 12.56 8.79 -17.56
C ASN A 301 13.73 9.27 -18.43
N GLU A 302 13.90 8.64 -19.60
CA GLU A 302 15.03 8.98 -20.47
C GLU A 302 15.00 10.44 -20.97
N ASP A 303 13.82 11.01 -21.15
CA ASP A 303 13.68 12.37 -21.69
C ASP A 303 14.17 13.40 -20.68
N VAL A 304 13.79 13.23 -19.41
CA VAL A 304 14.31 14.06 -18.31
C VAL A 304 15.81 13.88 -18.17
N ILE A 305 16.30 12.63 -18.11
CA ILE A 305 17.73 12.34 -17.94
C ILE A 305 18.56 13.00 -19.06
N LYS A 306 18.10 12.91 -20.32
CA LYS A 306 18.73 13.60 -21.46
C LYS A 306 18.68 15.11 -21.31
N SER A 307 17.54 15.68 -20.89
CA SER A 307 17.39 17.13 -20.70
C SER A 307 18.30 17.70 -19.61
N LEU A 308 18.65 16.88 -18.62
CA LEU A 308 19.60 17.20 -17.54
C LEU A 308 21.07 17.00 -17.96
N GLY A 309 21.34 16.48 -19.16
CA GLY A 309 22.70 16.25 -19.66
C GLY A 309 23.39 15.01 -19.08
N VAL A 310 22.65 14.15 -18.39
CA VAL A 310 23.16 12.89 -17.82
C VAL A 310 23.32 11.85 -18.94
N LYS A 311 24.47 11.19 -19.01
CA LYS A 311 24.79 10.19 -20.04
C LYS A 311 24.60 8.76 -19.51
N LEU A 312 23.49 8.12 -19.87
CA LEU A 312 23.28 6.69 -19.61
C LEU A 312 24.19 5.83 -20.50
N ASN A 313 24.89 4.86 -19.94
CA ASN A 313 25.65 3.88 -20.73
C ASN A 313 24.70 2.79 -21.33
N LYS A 314 25.21 1.96 -22.24
CA LYS A 314 24.40 0.93 -22.92
C LYS A 314 24.11 -0.29 -22.04
N ALA A 315 24.93 -0.56 -21.03
CA ALA A 315 24.77 -1.69 -20.14
C ALA A 315 23.62 -1.45 -19.15
N GLU A 316 23.55 -0.24 -18.61
CA GLU A 316 22.44 0.27 -17.80
C GLU A 316 21.12 0.07 -18.56
N ARG A 317 20.99 0.57 -19.79
CA ARG A 317 19.73 0.49 -20.56
C ARG A 317 19.12 -0.90 -20.76
N LYS A 318 19.90 -1.99 -20.68
CA LYS A 318 19.40 -3.36 -20.91
C LYS A 318 18.75 -4.01 -19.69
N GLN A 319 18.90 -3.41 -18.51
CA GLN A 319 18.37 -3.95 -17.25
C GLN A 319 16.98 -3.39 -16.88
N PHE A 320 16.35 -2.54 -17.71
CA PHE A 320 15.22 -1.69 -17.28
C PHE A 320 14.02 -1.63 -18.22
N PHE A 321 12.87 -1.29 -17.62
CA PHE A 321 11.74 -0.71 -18.33
C PHE A 321 12.00 0.79 -18.51
N SER A 322 12.47 1.18 -19.70
CA SER A 322 12.60 2.59 -20.08
C SER A 322 11.27 3.11 -20.61
N ILE A 323 10.76 4.21 -20.06
CA ILE A 323 9.59 4.91 -20.62
C ILE A 323 10.08 6.19 -21.30
N THR A 324 9.70 6.37 -22.57
CA THR A 324 9.86 7.64 -23.29
C THR A 324 8.50 8.32 -23.33
N PHE A 325 8.37 9.47 -22.67
CA PHE A 325 7.15 10.27 -22.74
C PHE A 325 7.24 11.15 -23.97
N LYS A 326 6.90 10.59 -25.15
CA LYS A 326 6.78 11.40 -26.37
C LYS A 326 5.76 12.52 -26.11
N ASN A 327 6.26 13.77 -26.06
CA ASN A 327 5.56 15.06 -26.11
C ASN A 327 4.11 15.08 -25.60
N LYS A 328 3.88 15.87 -24.54
CA LYS A 328 2.61 16.21 -23.85
C LYS A 328 1.33 16.39 -24.70
N LYS A 329 1.44 16.54 -26.03
CA LYS A 329 0.34 16.65 -27.00
C LYS A 329 -0.41 15.34 -27.30
N SER A 330 0.12 14.16 -27.00
CA SER A 330 -0.58 12.89 -27.28
C SER A 330 -1.52 12.43 -26.17
N ILE A 331 -1.38 12.96 -24.95
CA ILE A 331 -2.24 12.58 -23.81
C ILE A 331 -3.64 13.21 -23.97
N GLU A 332 -3.71 14.46 -24.41
CA GLU A 332 -4.99 15.14 -24.68
C GLU A 332 -5.78 14.46 -25.80
N LYS A 333 -5.11 13.99 -26.86
CA LYS A 333 -5.77 13.31 -27.98
C LYS A 333 -6.39 11.95 -27.59
N SER A 334 -5.76 11.22 -26.65
CA SER A 334 -6.28 9.94 -26.15
C SER A 334 -7.46 10.09 -25.18
N ALA A 335 -7.64 11.27 -24.59
CA ALA A 335 -8.79 11.60 -23.75
C ALA A 335 -9.98 12.12 -24.59
N GLU A 336 -9.70 12.82 -25.68
CA GLU A 336 -10.72 13.33 -26.63
C GLU A 336 -11.33 12.19 -27.48
N ASP A 337 -10.51 11.24 -27.95
CA ASP A 337 -10.97 10.07 -28.73
C ASP A 337 -11.79 9.07 -27.88
N LYS A 338 -11.62 9.06 -26.55
CA LYS A 338 -12.45 8.23 -25.63
C LYS A 338 -13.81 8.86 -25.33
N ASN A 339 -13.94 10.18 -25.38
CA ASN A 339 -15.21 10.88 -25.17
C ASN A 339 -16.08 10.96 -26.43
N THR A 340 -15.50 10.81 -27.63
CA THR A 340 -16.28 10.76 -28.88
C THR A 340 -16.77 9.35 -29.23
N ALA A 341 -16.23 8.30 -28.60
CA ALA A 341 -16.70 6.92 -28.75
C ALA A 341 -17.85 6.55 -27.79
N ALA A 342 -18.25 7.46 -26.90
CA ALA A 342 -19.32 7.25 -25.90
C ALA A 342 -20.51 8.22 -26.06
N ALA A 343 -20.66 8.84 -27.24
CA ALA A 343 -21.80 9.68 -27.60
C ALA A 343 -22.65 9.01 -28.69
#